data_AF-A0A8T7I0W9-F1
#
_entry.id   AF-A0A8T7I0W9-F1
#
_cell.length_a   1.000
_cell.length_b   1.000
_cell.length_c   1.000
_cell.angle_alpha   90.00
_cell.angle_beta   90.00
_cell.angle_gamma   90.00
#
_symmetry.space_group_name_H-M   'P 1'
#
loop_
_entity.id
_entity.type
_entity.pdbx_description
1 polymer ?
#
loop_
_entity_poly.entity_id
_entity_poly.type
_entity_poly.pdbx_seq_one_letter_code
_entity_poly.pdbx_strand_id
1 'polypeptide(L)'
;MTAHESTSFTEQQVFDFLAENPDFLERHPRLLSHLSISHQVEGGVSLVERQVKVLREKNRELQGKLIEMLSAAQTNEQLLVKCIRLVLCLIDCESLAQLTNTLNDLLVREFDLNAVSINLGGHWPRVDNVRIYKDVEKLHTELDCHFPDDEPVCGRLDRRTRETLFSNAPGTTGSVALLPLGKQGQLGVIALFSEDQARFSPEMGDLFLQLISSVTSQMLLKFKDF
;
A
#
# COMPACT_ATOMS: atom_id res chain seq x y z
N MET A 1 17.78 -17.75 47.85
CA MET A 1 19.06 -18.08 47.17
C MET A 1 19.29 -19.57 47.33
N THR A 2 18.84 -20.39 46.39
CA THR A 2 19.12 -21.83 46.38
C THR A 2 20.26 -22.07 45.40
N ALA A 3 21.40 -22.49 45.94
CA ALA A 3 22.61 -22.82 45.20
C ALA A 3 22.31 -23.88 44.14
N HIS A 4 22.73 -23.63 42.89
CA HIS A 4 22.85 -24.68 41.89
C HIS A 4 24.15 -25.43 42.20
N GLU A 5 24.04 -26.60 42.81
CA GLU A 5 25.11 -27.59 42.84
C GLU A 5 25.37 -28.03 41.39
N SER A 6 26.51 -27.60 40.85
CA SER A 6 27.03 -28.12 39.59
C SER A 6 27.55 -29.53 39.82
N THR A 7 26.67 -30.53 39.73
CA THR A 7 27.07 -31.94 39.72
C THR A 7 27.93 -32.19 38.47
N SER A 8 29.23 -32.34 38.65
CA SER A 8 30.16 -32.67 37.57
C SER A 8 30.03 -34.16 37.23
N PHE A 9 29.17 -34.49 36.28
CA PHE A 9 29.10 -35.85 35.75
C PHE A 9 30.31 -36.14 34.86
N THR A 10 30.90 -37.32 35.01
CA THR A 10 31.96 -37.80 34.12
C THR A 10 31.33 -38.35 32.84
N GLU A 11 32.00 -38.23 31.69
CA GLU A 11 31.50 -38.74 30.40
C GLU A 11 31.10 -40.23 30.47
N GLN A 12 31.87 -41.05 31.19
CA GLN A 12 31.55 -42.46 31.46
C GLN A 12 30.19 -42.65 32.13
N GLN A 13 29.86 -41.81 33.11
CA GLN A 13 28.62 -41.93 33.87
C GLN A 13 27.40 -41.54 33.02
N VAL A 14 27.57 -40.57 32.12
CA VAL A 14 26.53 -40.18 31.15
C VAL A 14 26.33 -41.31 30.13
N PHE A 15 27.42 -41.95 29.69
CA PHE A 15 27.36 -43.09 28.79
C PHE A 15 26.63 -44.29 29.41
N ASP A 16 27.04 -44.73 30.60
CA ASP A 16 26.44 -45.88 31.29
C ASP A 16 24.95 -45.64 31.55
N PHE A 17 24.58 -44.42 31.97
CA PHE A 17 23.19 -44.04 32.21
C PHE A 17 22.32 -44.13 30.95
N LEU A 18 22.81 -43.64 29.81
CA LEU A 18 22.09 -43.72 28.54
C LEU A 18 22.05 -45.15 27.98
N ALA A 19 23.09 -45.96 28.22
CA ALA A 19 23.15 -47.36 27.81
C ALA A 19 22.14 -48.23 28.58
N GLU A 20 21.97 -47.97 29.88
CA GLU A 20 20.99 -48.66 30.71
C GLU A 20 19.55 -48.17 30.50
N ASN A 21 19.35 -46.98 29.92
CA ASN A 21 18.04 -46.37 29.69
C ASN A 21 17.85 -45.96 28.21
N PRO A 22 17.69 -46.92 27.28
CA PRO A 22 17.60 -46.64 25.85
C PRO A 22 16.36 -45.83 25.44
N ASP A 23 15.29 -45.86 26.24
CA ASP A 23 14.04 -45.12 26.04
C ASP A 23 14.07 -43.69 26.61
N PHE A 24 15.16 -43.31 27.30
CA PHE A 24 15.29 -42.03 27.99
C PHE A 24 15.09 -40.82 27.07
N LEU A 25 15.66 -40.87 25.86
CA LEU A 25 15.54 -39.78 24.88
C LEU A 25 14.14 -39.68 24.27
N GLU A 26 13.41 -40.79 24.19
CA GLU A 26 12.00 -40.82 23.76
C GLU A 26 11.08 -40.23 24.82
N ARG A 27 11.36 -40.51 26.10
CA ARG A 27 10.62 -39.95 27.26
C ARG A 27 10.88 -38.46 27.48
N HIS A 28 12.01 -37.94 26.99
CA HIS A 28 12.40 -36.54 27.13
C HIS A 28 12.67 -35.84 25.78
N PRO A 29 11.64 -35.68 24.92
CA PRO A 29 11.80 -35.14 23.57
C PRO A 29 12.24 -33.66 23.54
N ARG A 30 12.03 -32.91 24.63
CA ARG A 30 12.57 -31.55 24.80
C ARG A 30 14.09 -31.52 24.93
N LEU A 31 14.73 -32.63 25.31
CA LEU A 31 16.18 -32.72 25.44
C LEU A 31 16.83 -32.86 24.06
N LEU A 32 16.16 -33.57 23.13
CA LEU A 32 16.56 -33.67 21.72
C LEU A 32 16.59 -32.32 21.00
N SER A 33 15.70 -31.37 21.34
CA SER A 33 15.72 -30.03 20.72
C SER A 33 16.93 -29.18 21.14
N HIS A 34 17.63 -29.56 22.22
CA HIS A 34 18.81 -28.87 22.74
C HIS A 34 20.12 -29.62 22.45
N LEU A 35 20.06 -30.88 22.01
CA LEU A 35 21.23 -31.67 21.63
C LEU A 35 21.61 -31.39 20.17
N SER A 36 22.83 -30.92 19.95
CA SER A 36 23.42 -30.82 18.61
C SER A 36 24.11 -32.15 18.27
N ILE A 37 23.34 -33.16 17.87
CA ILE A 37 23.88 -34.43 17.40
C ILE A 37 24.33 -34.24 15.95
N SER A 38 25.65 -34.16 15.73
CA SER A 38 26.21 -34.17 14.39
C SER A 38 26.31 -35.64 13.95
N HIS A 39 25.46 -36.09 13.01
CA HIS A 39 25.65 -37.41 12.40
C HIS A 39 26.77 -37.33 11.36
N GLN A 40 28.02 -37.43 11.81
CA GLN A 40 29.13 -37.74 10.92
C GLN A 40 29.07 -39.22 10.57
N VAL A 41 28.34 -39.55 9.50
CA VAL A 41 28.64 -40.76 8.74
C VAL A 41 29.87 -40.42 7.90
N GLU A 42 30.96 -41.19 8.02
CA GLU A 42 32.15 -41.05 7.18
C GLU A 42 31.74 -40.94 5.71
N GLY A 43 31.89 -39.73 5.13
CA GLY A 43 31.70 -39.46 3.70
C GLY A 43 30.28 -39.11 3.21
N GLY A 44 29.26 -39.00 4.07
CA GLY A 44 27.88 -38.74 3.62
C GLY A 44 27.18 -37.57 4.31
N VAL A 45 26.62 -36.62 3.55
CA VAL A 45 25.74 -35.56 4.08
C VAL A 45 24.40 -36.18 4.48
N SER A 46 24.01 -36.09 5.76
CA SER A 46 22.73 -36.59 6.24
C SER A 46 21.56 -35.93 5.50
N LEU A 47 20.81 -36.73 4.74
CA LEU A 47 19.63 -36.27 4.00
C LEU A 47 18.56 -35.68 4.93
N VAL A 48 18.45 -36.19 6.16
CA VAL A 48 17.48 -35.70 7.16
C VAL A 48 17.88 -34.31 7.65
N GLU A 49 19.16 -34.07 7.96
CA GLU A 49 19.64 -32.73 8.35
C GLU A 49 19.43 -31.71 7.22
N ARG A 50 19.70 -32.12 5.96
CA ARG A 50 19.44 -31.28 4.79
C ARG A 50 17.95 -31.01 4.58
N GLN A 51 17.09 -32.00 4.79
CA GLN A 51 15.62 -31.83 4.73
C GLN A 51 15.11 -30.90 5.83
N VAL A 52 15.57 -31.07 7.08
CA VAL A 52 15.20 -30.18 8.20
C VAL A 52 15.65 -28.74 7.93
N LYS A 53 16.86 -28.55 7.39
CA LYS A 53 17.35 -27.22 7.00
C LYS A 53 16.46 -26.58 5.94
N VAL A 54 16.14 -27.31 4.87
CA VAL A 54 15.24 -26.83 3.80
C VAL A 54 13.84 -26.51 4.34
N LEU A 55 13.30 -27.34 5.23
CA LEU A 55 12.01 -27.08 5.87
C LEU A 55 12.02 -25.84 6.75
N ARG A 56 13.11 -25.60 7.51
CA ARG A 56 13.28 -24.38 8.30
C ARG A 56 13.39 -23.13 7.43
N GLU A 57 14.14 -23.21 6.33
CA GLU A 57 14.25 -22.12 5.35
C GLU A 57 12.88 -21.81 4.71
N LYS A 58 12.15 -22.84 4.26
CA LYS A 58 10.79 -22.68 3.73
C LYS A 58 9.82 -22.11 4.77
N ASN A 59 9.87 -22.58 6.01
CA ASN A 59 8.98 -22.07 7.05
C ASN A 59 9.27 -20.59 7.32
N ARG A 60 10.56 -20.19 7.36
CA ARG A 60 10.94 -18.78 7.50
C ARG A 60 10.47 -17.93 6.32
N GLU A 61 10.59 -18.43 5.09
CA GLU A 61 10.08 -17.76 3.89
C GLU A 61 8.55 -17.57 3.95
N LEU A 62 7.81 -18.63 4.34
CA LEU A 62 6.36 -18.58 4.48
C LEU A 62 5.92 -17.61 5.59
N GLN A 63 6.61 -17.61 6.73
CA GLN A 63 6.36 -16.64 7.80
C GLN A 63 6.61 -15.21 7.33
N GLY A 64 7.66 -14.97 6.54
CA GLY A 64 7.91 -13.68 5.90
C GLY A 64 6.75 -13.22 5.02
N LYS A 65 6.30 -14.09 4.10
CA LYS A 65 5.16 -13.81 3.22
C LYS A 65 3.87 -13.54 3.99
N LEU A 66 3.62 -14.27 5.08
CA LEU A 66 2.46 -14.03 5.94
C LEU A 66 2.49 -12.65 6.60
N ILE A 67 3.67 -12.21 7.07
CA ILE A 67 3.85 -10.87 7.64
C ILE A 67 3.60 -9.80 6.59
N GLU A 68 4.12 -9.97 5.37
CA GLU A 68 3.87 -9.06 4.24
C GLU A 68 2.37 -8.98 3.90
N MET A 69 1.68 -10.11 3.81
CA MET A 69 0.24 -10.16 3.56
C MET A 69 -0.56 -9.47 4.68
N LEU A 70 -0.20 -9.69 5.94
CA LEU A 70 -0.87 -9.05 7.07
C LEU A 70 -0.67 -7.53 7.04
N SER A 71 0.54 -7.07 6.73
CA SER A 71 0.86 -5.65 6.57
C SER A 71 0.04 -5.01 5.43
N ALA A 72 -0.05 -5.70 4.28
CA ALA A 72 -0.88 -5.26 3.16
C ALA A 72 -2.36 -5.21 3.53
N ALA A 73 -2.87 -6.20 4.28
CA ALA A 73 -4.24 -6.23 4.75
C ALA A 73 -4.57 -5.06 5.69
N GLN A 74 -3.68 -4.76 6.64
CA GLN A 74 -3.83 -3.60 7.54
C GLN A 74 -3.82 -2.28 6.77
N THR A 75 -2.94 -2.15 5.79
CA THR A 75 -2.86 -0.95 4.93
C THR A 75 -4.16 -0.78 4.12
N ASN A 76 -4.69 -1.87 3.57
CA ASN A 76 -5.95 -1.86 2.82
C ASN A 76 -7.15 -1.53 3.72
N GLU A 77 -7.18 -2.04 4.95
CA GLU A 77 -8.23 -1.71 5.93
C GLU A 77 -8.20 -0.21 6.27
N GLN A 78 -7.02 0.36 6.53
CA GLN A 78 -6.87 1.80 6.76
C GLN A 78 -7.31 2.62 5.56
N LEU A 79 -6.94 2.19 4.34
CA LEU A 79 -7.37 2.84 3.11
C LEU A 79 -8.89 2.82 2.98
N LEU A 80 -9.54 1.69 3.23
CA LEU A 80 -10.99 1.55 3.19
C LEU A 80 -11.68 2.49 4.19
N VAL A 81 -11.18 2.60 5.43
CA VAL A 81 -11.72 3.54 6.43
C VAL A 81 -11.62 4.98 5.94
N LYS A 82 -10.49 5.37 5.35
CA LYS A 82 -10.30 6.71 4.76
C LYS A 82 -11.26 6.95 3.59
N CYS A 83 -11.47 5.95 2.73
CA CYS A 83 -12.45 6.00 1.64
C CYS A 83 -13.87 6.23 2.14
N ILE A 84 -14.32 5.46 3.13
CA ILE A 84 -15.67 5.61 3.71
C ILE A 84 -15.84 7.03 4.26
N ARG A 85 -14.86 7.51 5.03
CA ARG A 85 -14.89 8.86 5.58
C ARG A 85 -14.94 9.93 4.49
N LEU A 86 -14.12 9.79 3.44
CA LEU A 86 -14.15 10.68 2.29
C LEU A 86 -15.56 10.74 1.71
N VAL A 87 -16.16 9.59 1.37
CA VAL A 87 -17.49 9.52 0.78
C VAL A 87 -18.54 10.19 1.68
N LEU A 88 -18.52 9.93 2.98
CA LEU A 88 -19.45 10.56 3.93
C LEU A 88 -19.32 12.10 3.93
N CYS A 89 -18.10 12.63 4.00
CA CYS A 89 -17.88 14.08 3.97
C CYS A 89 -18.30 14.71 2.63
N LEU A 90 -18.13 14.00 1.51
CA LEU A 90 -18.56 14.50 0.21
C LEU A 90 -20.09 14.54 0.09
N ILE A 91 -20.79 13.54 0.63
CA ILE A 91 -22.26 13.48 0.57
C ILE A 91 -22.90 14.69 1.27
N ASP A 92 -22.31 15.16 2.37
CA ASP A 92 -22.79 16.29 3.16
C ASP A 92 -22.52 17.67 2.52
N CYS A 93 -21.82 17.72 1.39
CA CYS A 93 -21.54 19.00 0.71
C CYS A 93 -22.78 19.55 0.00
N GLU A 94 -23.08 20.83 0.22
CA GLU A 94 -24.25 21.53 -0.33
C GLU A 94 -23.91 22.54 -1.44
N SER A 95 -22.61 22.72 -1.75
CA SER A 95 -22.15 23.59 -2.83
C SER A 95 -20.89 23.06 -3.49
N LEU A 96 -20.62 23.50 -4.72
CA LEU A 96 -19.38 23.18 -5.44
C LEU A 96 -18.14 23.61 -4.63
N ALA A 97 -18.17 24.77 -3.99
CA ALA A 97 -17.06 25.27 -3.17
C ALA A 97 -16.80 24.39 -1.95
N GLN A 98 -17.85 23.95 -1.24
CA GLN A 98 -17.70 23.01 -0.14
C GLN A 98 -17.15 21.67 -0.61
N LEU A 99 -17.65 21.14 -1.73
CA LEU A 99 -17.20 19.88 -2.31
C LEU A 99 -15.70 19.91 -2.64
N THR A 100 -15.25 20.94 -3.37
CA THR A 100 -13.87 21.03 -3.84
C THR A 100 -12.89 21.32 -2.71
N ASN A 101 -13.28 22.16 -1.73
CA ASN A 101 -12.48 22.41 -0.54
C ASN A 101 -12.32 21.13 0.30
N THR A 102 -13.42 20.42 0.54
CA THR A 102 -13.42 19.17 1.31
C THR A 102 -12.59 18.09 0.62
N LEU A 103 -12.70 17.97 -0.71
CA LEU A 103 -11.84 17.08 -1.50
C LEU A 103 -10.37 17.42 -1.32
N ASN A 104 -9.98 18.68 -1.53
CA ASN A 104 -8.58 19.08 -1.46
C ASN A 104 -8.01 18.82 -0.06
N ASP A 105 -8.72 19.25 1.00
CA ASP A 105 -8.29 19.07 2.38
C ASP A 105 -8.16 17.60 2.77
N LEU A 106 -9.15 16.75 2.44
CA LEU A 106 -9.11 15.34 2.80
C LEU A 106 -8.06 14.57 2.01
N LEU A 107 -7.92 14.86 0.71
CA LEU A 107 -6.92 14.20 -0.13
C LEU A 107 -5.49 14.56 0.30
N VAL A 108 -5.23 15.81 0.66
CA VAL A 108 -3.92 16.22 1.17
C VAL A 108 -3.66 15.63 2.56
N ARG A 109 -4.61 15.73 3.49
CA ARG A 109 -4.39 15.35 4.90
C ARG A 109 -4.49 13.85 5.17
N GLU A 110 -5.49 13.19 4.62
CA GLU A 110 -5.75 11.78 4.93
C GLU A 110 -4.95 10.84 4.02
N PHE A 111 -4.61 11.28 2.81
CA PHE A 111 -3.87 10.47 1.85
C PHE A 111 -2.43 10.97 1.66
N ASP A 112 -1.90 11.82 2.55
CA ASP A 112 -0.50 12.26 2.55
C ASP A 112 -0.03 12.72 1.16
N LEU A 113 -0.88 13.45 0.45
CA LEU A 113 -0.58 13.98 -0.88
C LEU A 113 0.05 15.36 -0.77
N ASN A 114 0.99 15.66 -1.66
CA ASN A 114 1.68 16.94 -1.65
C ASN A 114 0.84 18.04 -2.31
N ALA A 115 0.08 17.71 -3.34
CA ALA A 115 -0.81 18.67 -4.00
C ALA A 115 -1.97 17.98 -4.71
N VAL A 116 -3.08 18.71 -4.82
CA VAL A 116 -4.29 18.31 -5.55
C VAL A 116 -4.69 19.46 -6.46
N SER A 117 -5.05 19.15 -7.70
CA SER A 117 -5.52 20.12 -8.68
C SER A 117 -6.84 19.63 -9.29
N ILE A 118 -7.90 20.42 -9.15
CA ILE A 118 -9.22 20.10 -9.67
C ILE A 118 -9.46 20.97 -10.91
N ASN A 119 -9.66 20.32 -12.06
CA ASN A 119 -9.80 20.98 -13.35
C ASN A 119 -11.11 20.54 -13.99
N LEU A 120 -12.06 21.46 -14.18
CA LEU A 120 -13.39 21.16 -14.72
C LEU A 120 -13.54 21.74 -16.13
N GLY A 121 -14.25 21.02 -16.99
CA GLY A 121 -14.61 21.46 -18.34
C GLY A 121 -16.06 21.95 -18.42
N GLY A 122 -16.29 23.05 -19.12
CA GLY A 122 -17.61 23.61 -19.40
C GLY A 122 -18.01 24.77 -18.49
N HIS A 123 -19.31 24.89 -18.20
CA HIS A 123 -19.87 25.97 -17.39
C HIS A 123 -20.09 25.50 -15.95
N TRP A 124 -19.42 26.16 -15.02
CA TRP A 124 -19.49 25.88 -13.59
C TRP A 124 -19.48 27.19 -12.79
N PRO A 125 -20.08 27.22 -11.58
CA PRO A 125 -19.89 28.32 -10.64
C PRO A 125 -18.41 28.59 -10.39
N ARG A 126 -18.03 29.87 -10.31
CA ARG A 126 -16.63 30.24 -10.07
C ARG A 126 -16.24 29.92 -8.63
N VAL A 127 -15.18 29.14 -8.46
CA VAL A 127 -14.60 28.77 -7.16
C VAL A 127 -13.08 28.93 -7.24
N ASP A 128 -12.45 29.39 -6.15
CA ASP A 128 -11.02 29.76 -6.14
C ASP A 128 -10.06 28.57 -6.28
N ASN A 129 -10.46 27.39 -5.80
CA ASN A 129 -9.62 26.19 -5.78
C ASN A 129 -9.87 25.23 -6.98
N VAL A 130 -10.61 25.69 -7.99
CA VAL A 130 -10.92 24.92 -9.20
C VAL A 130 -10.53 25.72 -10.41
N ARG A 131 -9.93 25.05 -11.40
CA ARG A 131 -9.73 25.64 -12.72
C ARG A 131 -10.84 25.24 -13.66
N ILE A 132 -11.44 26.22 -14.30
CA ILE A 132 -12.55 26.01 -15.22
C ILE A 132 -12.07 26.28 -16.63
N TYR A 133 -12.11 25.24 -17.45
CA TYR A 133 -11.78 25.25 -18.85
C TYR A 133 -13.06 25.45 -19.67
N LYS A 134 -13.00 26.29 -20.70
CA LYS A 134 -14.15 26.48 -21.62
C LYS A 134 -14.57 25.19 -22.30
N ASP A 135 -13.59 24.36 -22.62
CA ASP A 135 -13.77 23.11 -23.34
C ASP A 135 -12.88 22.04 -22.70
N VAL A 136 -13.44 20.84 -22.50
CA VAL A 136 -12.74 19.72 -21.89
C VAL A 136 -11.65 19.16 -22.80
N GLU A 137 -11.81 19.28 -24.13
CA GLU A 137 -10.80 18.85 -25.10
C GLU A 137 -9.48 19.61 -24.94
N LYS A 138 -9.55 20.90 -24.59
CA LYS A 138 -8.36 21.71 -24.30
C LYS A 138 -7.67 21.23 -23.02
N LEU A 139 -8.44 20.87 -22.01
CA LEU A 139 -7.92 20.30 -20.77
C LEU A 139 -7.18 18.99 -21.07
N HIS A 140 -7.81 18.06 -21.80
CA HIS A 140 -7.18 16.78 -22.15
C HIS A 140 -5.90 16.95 -22.98
N THR A 141 -5.92 17.89 -23.94
CA THR A 141 -4.74 18.22 -24.76
C THR A 141 -3.61 18.84 -23.93
N GLU A 142 -3.92 19.75 -23.00
CA GLU A 142 -2.91 20.36 -22.12
C GLU A 142 -2.27 19.36 -21.17
N LEU A 143 -3.03 18.35 -20.74
CA LEU A 143 -2.56 17.31 -19.82
C LEU A 143 -1.99 16.07 -20.53
N ASP A 144 -2.07 16.02 -21.86
CA ASP A 144 -1.75 14.85 -22.69
C ASP A 144 -2.39 13.56 -22.12
N CYS A 145 -3.65 13.65 -21.69
CA CYS A 145 -4.35 12.57 -21.02
C CYS A 145 -5.55 12.08 -21.82
N HIS A 146 -5.72 10.76 -21.85
CA HIS A 146 -6.85 10.10 -22.49
C HIS A 146 -7.38 9.02 -21.53
N PHE A 147 -8.70 8.92 -21.41
CA PHE A 147 -9.35 8.01 -20.47
C PHE A 147 -10.27 7.03 -21.19
N PRO A 148 -9.71 6.11 -22.00
CA PRO A 148 -10.48 4.96 -22.46
C PRO A 148 -10.92 4.18 -21.22
N ASP A 149 -12.21 3.85 -21.14
CA ASP A 149 -12.83 3.10 -20.03
C ASP A 149 -12.95 3.82 -18.67
N ASP A 150 -12.81 5.15 -18.62
CA ASP A 150 -12.98 5.95 -17.40
C ASP A 150 -11.95 5.62 -16.28
N GLU A 151 -10.82 5.00 -16.64
CA GLU A 151 -9.78 4.57 -15.71
C GLU A 151 -8.78 5.69 -15.37
N PRO A 152 -8.28 5.77 -14.12
CA PRO A 152 -7.22 6.69 -13.73
C PRO A 152 -5.90 6.42 -14.48
N VAL A 153 -5.24 7.48 -14.92
CA VAL A 153 -3.92 7.40 -15.55
C VAL A 153 -2.84 7.75 -14.53
N CYS A 154 -1.97 6.81 -14.22
CA CYS A 154 -0.85 6.98 -13.30
C CYS A 154 0.47 7.14 -14.05
N GLY A 155 1.37 7.99 -13.56
CA GLY A 155 2.67 8.16 -14.18
C GLY A 155 3.43 9.39 -13.70
N ARG A 156 4.10 10.05 -14.63
CA ARG A 156 4.88 11.28 -14.40
C ARG A 156 4.41 12.35 -15.35
N LEU A 157 4.34 13.58 -14.87
CA LEU A 157 4.12 14.75 -15.70
C LEU A 157 5.44 15.44 -16.02
N ASP A 158 5.50 16.04 -17.20
CA ASP A 158 6.57 16.95 -17.54
C ASP A 158 6.50 18.21 -16.66
N ARG A 159 7.62 18.92 -16.58
CA ARG A 159 7.76 20.07 -15.68
C ARG A 159 6.72 21.15 -15.97
N ARG A 160 6.43 21.43 -17.25
CA ARG A 160 5.53 22.50 -17.65
C ARG A 160 4.10 22.20 -17.24
N THR A 161 3.59 21.00 -17.54
CA THR A 161 2.22 20.61 -17.17
C THR A 161 2.05 20.56 -15.67
N ARG A 162 3.06 20.13 -14.93
CA ARG A 162 3.04 20.14 -13.47
C ARG A 162 3.02 21.55 -12.88
N GLU A 163 3.86 22.47 -13.36
CA GLU A 163 3.85 23.87 -12.93
C GLU A 163 2.53 24.56 -13.28
N THR A 164 1.94 24.19 -14.42
CA THR A 164 0.57 24.58 -14.76
C THR A 164 -0.38 24.04 -13.71
N LEU A 165 -0.52 22.73 -13.53
CA LEU A 165 -1.48 22.08 -12.62
C LEU A 165 -1.37 22.50 -11.15
N PHE A 166 -0.15 22.68 -10.66
CA PHE A 166 0.15 22.85 -9.25
C PHE A 166 0.99 24.12 -9.06
N SER A 167 0.31 25.25 -8.86
CA SER A 167 0.98 26.56 -8.73
C SER A 167 1.97 26.63 -7.56
N ASN A 168 1.80 25.78 -6.54
CA ASN A 168 2.67 25.65 -5.37
C ASN A 168 3.46 24.33 -5.37
N ALA A 169 3.56 23.61 -6.50
CA ALA A 169 4.32 22.37 -6.50
C ALA A 169 5.79 22.65 -6.19
N PRO A 170 6.39 21.90 -5.26
CA PRO A 170 7.82 21.94 -5.07
C PRO A 170 8.52 21.54 -6.39
N GLY A 171 9.69 22.12 -6.67
CA GLY A 171 10.45 21.82 -7.90
C GLY A 171 10.87 20.36 -8.05
N THR A 172 10.61 19.54 -7.03
CA THR A 172 10.92 18.11 -6.86
C THR A 172 10.10 17.24 -7.79
N THR A 173 10.75 16.32 -8.51
CA THR A 173 10.07 15.30 -9.32
C THR A 173 9.30 14.32 -8.44
N GLY A 174 8.21 13.74 -8.96
CA GLY A 174 7.34 12.85 -8.20
C GLY A 174 6.46 12.02 -9.13
N SER A 175 5.48 11.33 -8.55
CA SER A 175 4.44 10.61 -9.29
C SER A 175 3.13 11.41 -9.31
N VAL A 176 2.32 11.16 -10.35
CA VAL A 176 1.02 11.80 -10.56
C VAL A 176 -0.02 10.75 -10.92
N ALA A 177 -1.24 10.95 -10.41
CA ALA A 177 -2.44 10.27 -10.90
C ALA A 177 -3.44 11.28 -11.46
N LEU A 178 -3.96 11.01 -12.65
CA LEU A 178 -5.02 11.76 -13.30
C LEU A 178 -6.32 10.97 -13.26
N LEU A 179 -7.35 11.55 -12.66
CA LEU A 179 -8.63 10.90 -12.38
C LEU A 179 -9.72 11.54 -13.26
N PRO A 180 -10.32 10.78 -14.19
CA PRO A 180 -11.36 11.32 -15.08
C PRO A 180 -12.69 11.57 -14.36
N LEU A 181 -13.22 12.78 -14.48
CA LEU A 181 -14.53 13.12 -13.95
C LEU A 181 -15.63 12.94 -15.01
N GLY A 182 -16.60 12.08 -14.73
CA GLY A 182 -17.64 11.66 -15.66
C GLY A 182 -17.10 10.71 -16.74
N LYS A 183 -17.97 10.38 -17.71
CA LYS A 183 -17.58 9.53 -18.84
C LYS A 183 -16.46 10.18 -19.64
N GLN A 184 -15.38 9.45 -19.83
CA GLN A 184 -14.15 9.82 -20.53
C GLN A 184 -13.58 11.16 -20.05
N GLY A 185 -13.79 11.51 -18.78
CA GLY A 185 -13.36 12.78 -18.23
C GLY A 185 -14.15 14.00 -18.74
N GLN A 186 -15.36 13.83 -19.29
CA GLN A 186 -16.18 14.90 -19.87
C GLN A 186 -16.53 16.06 -18.91
N LEU A 187 -16.49 15.82 -17.60
CA LEU A 187 -16.71 16.87 -16.59
C LEU A 187 -15.41 17.56 -16.20
N GLY A 188 -14.26 16.90 -16.41
CA GLY A 188 -12.96 17.38 -15.97
C GLY A 188 -12.00 16.27 -15.56
N VAL A 189 -10.92 16.67 -14.91
CA VAL A 189 -9.85 15.81 -14.40
C VAL A 189 -9.40 16.30 -13.03
N ILE A 190 -9.24 15.38 -12.08
CA ILE A 190 -8.50 15.63 -10.83
C ILE A 190 -7.08 15.13 -11.02
N ALA A 191 -6.10 15.97 -10.73
CA ALA A 191 -4.70 15.58 -10.69
C ALA A 191 -4.21 15.50 -9.23
N LEU A 192 -3.65 14.36 -8.86
CA LEU A 192 -3.04 14.10 -7.56
C LEU A 192 -1.53 14.03 -7.71
N PHE A 193 -0.79 14.73 -6.84
CA PHE A 193 0.67 14.73 -6.87
C PHE A 193 1.25 14.23 -5.55
N SER A 194 2.28 13.40 -5.69
CA SER A 194 3.10 12.88 -4.60
C SER A 194 4.58 13.01 -4.96
N GLU A 195 5.40 13.49 -4.03
CA GLU A 195 6.86 13.51 -4.21
C GLU A 195 7.46 12.09 -4.21
N ASP A 196 6.78 11.12 -3.60
CA ASP A 196 7.12 9.71 -3.74
C ASP A 196 6.84 9.23 -5.17
N GLN A 197 7.89 8.79 -5.86
CA GLN A 197 7.85 8.31 -7.24
C GLN A 197 7.18 6.94 -7.38
N ALA A 198 7.12 6.14 -6.31
CA ALA A 198 6.52 4.80 -6.33
C ALA A 198 5.02 4.81 -6.04
N ARG A 199 4.49 5.93 -5.50
CA ARG A 199 3.13 6.01 -4.97
C ARG A 199 2.05 5.80 -6.02
N PHE A 200 2.14 6.47 -7.17
CA PHE A 200 1.24 6.25 -8.30
C PHE A 200 1.93 5.40 -9.36
N SER A 201 2.34 4.20 -8.96
CA SER A 201 2.85 3.18 -9.87
C SER A 201 1.70 2.28 -10.35
N PRO A 202 1.80 1.68 -11.55
CA PRO A 202 0.78 0.75 -12.06
C PRO A 202 0.50 -0.46 -11.15
N GLU A 203 1.45 -0.81 -10.26
CA GLU A 203 1.38 -1.99 -9.40
C GLU A 203 0.53 -1.77 -8.12
N MET A 204 0.26 -0.52 -7.73
CA MET A 204 -0.47 -0.18 -6.49
C MET A 204 -1.97 -0.50 -6.54
N GLY A 205 -2.51 -0.76 -7.74
CA GLY A 205 -3.95 -0.81 -7.97
C GLY A 205 -4.59 0.58 -7.91
N ASP A 206 -5.69 0.74 -8.62
CA ASP A 206 -6.34 2.04 -8.86
C ASP A 206 -7.76 2.13 -8.29
N LEU A 207 -8.24 1.08 -7.61
CA LEU A 207 -9.61 1.00 -7.08
C LEU A 207 -10.00 2.21 -6.23
N PHE A 208 -9.08 2.69 -5.39
CA PHE A 208 -9.31 3.90 -4.60
C PHE A 208 -9.42 5.15 -5.49
N LEU A 209 -8.56 5.29 -6.49
CA LEU A 209 -8.57 6.40 -7.44
C LEU A 209 -9.88 6.40 -8.24
N GLN A 210 -10.30 5.22 -8.71
CA GLN A 210 -11.59 5.01 -9.37
C GLN A 210 -12.77 5.40 -8.48
N LEU A 211 -12.72 5.06 -7.18
CA LEU A 211 -13.75 5.46 -6.22
C LEU A 211 -13.84 6.98 -6.08
N ILE A 212 -12.71 7.66 -5.88
CA ILE A 212 -12.67 9.14 -5.80
C ILE A 212 -13.28 9.73 -7.08
N SER A 213 -12.81 9.26 -8.24
CA SER A 213 -13.28 9.73 -9.54
C SER A 213 -14.79 9.57 -9.67
N SER A 214 -15.29 8.37 -9.41
CA SER A 214 -16.71 8.01 -9.56
C SER A 214 -17.60 8.81 -8.61
N VAL A 215 -17.26 8.84 -7.32
CA VAL A 215 -18.07 9.54 -6.31
C VAL A 215 -18.06 11.04 -6.58
N THR A 216 -16.89 11.62 -6.87
CA THR A 216 -16.79 13.05 -7.18
C THR A 216 -17.59 13.40 -8.42
N SER A 217 -17.53 12.56 -9.45
CA SER A 217 -18.32 12.73 -10.68
C SER A 217 -19.82 12.80 -10.39
N GLN A 218 -20.33 11.87 -9.57
CA GLN A 218 -21.74 11.86 -9.18
C GLN A 218 -22.12 13.10 -8.35
N MET A 219 -21.24 13.51 -7.42
CA MET A 219 -21.48 14.69 -6.59
C MET A 219 -21.49 15.99 -7.40
N LEU A 220 -20.62 16.10 -8.41
CA LEU A 220 -20.57 17.26 -9.30
C LEU A 220 -21.86 17.45 -10.09
N LEU A 221 -22.58 16.37 -10.44
CA LEU A 221 -23.86 16.48 -11.15
C LEU A 221 -24.92 17.26 -10.36
N LYS A 222 -24.83 17.31 -9.03
CA LYS A 222 -25.75 18.10 -8.19
C LYS A 222 -25.57 19.62 -8.36
N PHE A 223 -24.38 20.04 -8.82
CA PHE A 223 -23.98 21.45 -8.89
C PHE A 223 -23.74 21.92 -10.32
N LYS A 224 -24.04 21.07 -11.31
CA LYS A 224 -23.91 21.43 -12.72
C LYS A 224 -25.16 22.21 -13.11
N ASP A 225 -24.97 23.48 -13.47
CA ASP A 225 -26.02 24.30 -14.04
C ASP A 225 -26.41 23.70 -15.41
N PHE A 226 -27.69 23.35 -15.58
CA PHE A 226 -28.26 22.86 -16.85
C PHE A 226 -28.74 24.03 -17.73
#